data_AF-A0A2M4ASL7-F1
#
_entry.id   AF-A0A2M4ASL7-F1
#
_cell.length_a   1.000
_cell.length_b   1.000
_cell.length_c   1.000
_cell.angle_alpha   90.00
_cell.angle_beta   90.00
_cell.angle_gamma   90.00
#
_symmetry.space_group_name_H-M   'P 1'
#
loop_
_entity.id
_entity.type
_entity.pdbx_description
1 polymer ?
#
loop_
_entity_poly.entity_id
_entity_poly.type
_entity_poly.pdbx_seq_one_letter_code
_entity_poly.pdbx_strand_id
1 'polypeptide(L)'
;MAATNRARPQPRANISFFSKIQGKISDACAQQKFLTDKKTLEKTWKLMDKVVKLCQQSKMNLKNSPPFILDILPDTYQRLHLIYSKYEDQMHLLHSNEHYNIFINNLMRKCKQAIKLFKEGKEKMFDENSHYRRNLTKLSLVFSHMLSELKAIFPNGLFAGDQFRITKADAADFWKTRFGSSTLVPWKLFRQELSQVHPISSGLEAMALKTTIDLTCNDYISNFEFDVFTRLFQPWNTLLRNWQILAVTHPGYVAFLTYDEVKARLQKYINKAGSYVFRLSCTRLGQWAIGYVTHEGEILQTIPQNKSLCQALLDGHREGFYLFPDGKPINPDLSFAVQSPLEDHITVTQEQYELYCEMGSTFQLCKICAENDKDIRIEPCGHLLCTPCLTAWQVDSEGQGCPFCRAEIKGTEQIVVDAFDPKRQHNRNSANGRQQLQNDDHDDDTEVL
;
A
#
# COMPACT_ATOMS: atom_id res chain seq x y z
N MET A 1 85.93 -25.97 -21.33
CA MET A 1 85.02 -26.92 -22.02
C MET A 1 83.95 -27.37 -21.04
N ALA A 2 82.71 -26.91 -21.24
CA ALA A 2 81.46 -27.55 -20.86
C ALA A 2 80.34 -26.64 -21.38
N ALA A 3 79.38 -27.25 -22.09
CA ALA A 3 78.41 -26.61 -22.96
C ALA A 3 77.07 -26.28 -22.26
N THR A 4 76.15 -25.76 -23.08
CA THR A 4 74.68 -25.58 -22.94
C THR A 4 74.23 -24.15 -22.59
N ASN A 5 73.21 -23.55 -23.22
CA ASN A 5 72.37 -23.91 -24.36
C ASN A 5 71.77 -22.61 -24.95
N ARG A 6 71.63 -22.53 -26.27
CA ARG A 6 71.01 -21.40 -27.00
C ARG A 6 69.48 -21.45 -26.88
N ALA A 7 68.85 -20.31 -26.62
CA ALA A 7 67.44 -20.06 -26.95
C ALA A 7 67.33 -18.79 -27.82
N ARG A 8 66.60 -18.92 -28.94
CA ARG A 8 66.33 -17.91 -29.99
C ARG A 8 65.41 -16.79 -29.47
N PRO A 9 65.57 -15.53 -29.93
CA PRO A 9 64.58 -14.48 -29.67
C PRO A 9 63.43 -14.58 -30.68
N GLN A 10 62.18 -14.53 -30.21
CA GLN A 10 60.98 -14.33 -31.03
C GLN A 10 60.36 -12.94 -30.79
N PRO A 11 59.64 -12.39 -31.78
CA PRO A 11 59.40 -10.96 -31.91
C PRO A 11 58.21 -10.47 -31.08
N ARG A 12 58.31 -9.22 -30.62
CA ARG A 12 57.22 -8.48 -29.96
C ARG A 12 56.03 -8.32 -30.90
N ALA A 13 54.88 -8.88 -30.53
CA ALA A 13 53.58 -8.57 -31.11
C ALA A 13 52.73 -7.80 -30.09
N ASN A 14 52.18 -6.67 -30.56
CA ASN A 14 51.32 -5.75 -29.82
C ASN A 14 50.08 -6.44 -29.21
N ILE A 15 49.92 -6.33 -27.89
CA ILE A 15 48.62 -6.51 -27.22
C ILE A 15 48.34 -5.24 -26.41
N SER A 16 47.83 -4.23 -27.12
CA SER A 16 47.19 -3.05 -26.53
C SER A 16 45.77 -3.03 -27.10
N PHE A 17 44.79 -3.60 -26.40
CA PHE A 17 43.39 -3.21 -26.52
C PHE A 17 42.48 -3.83 -25.44
N PHE A 18 42.91 -4.86 -24.72
CA PHE A 18 42.05 -5.55 -23.73
C PHE A 18 42.22 -5.10 -22.27
N SER A 19 43.25 -4.31 -21.91
CA SER A 19 43.45 -3.84 -20.53
C SER A 19 42.65 -2.58 -20.15
N LYS A 20 41.85 -2.00 -21.05
CA LYS A 20 41.04 -0.79 -20.79
C LYS A 20 39.54 -1.04 -20.62
N ILE A 21 39.07 -2.29 -20.77
CA ILE A 21 37.63 -2.63 -20.69
C ILE A 21 37.26 -3.26 -19.33
N GLN A 22 38.19 -3.85 -18.59
CA GLN A 22 37.91 -4.41 -17.25
C GLN A 22 37.94 -3.39 -16.10
N GLY A 23 38.46 -2.18 -16.33
CA GLY A 23 38.43 -1.08 -15.35
C GLY A 23 37.23 -0.13 -15.45
N LYS A 24 36.36 -0.30 -16.45
CA LYS A 24 35.17 0.56 -16.69
C LYS A 24 33.83 -0.12 -16.41
N ILE A 25 33.85 -1.37 -15.93
CA ILE A 25 32.63 -2.17 -15.67
C ILE A 25 32.33 -2.28 -14.16
N SER A 26 33.30 -2.02 -13.27
CA SER A 26 33.05 -1.98 -11.82
C SER A 26 32.42 -0.69 -11.30
N ASP A 27 32.42 0.40 -12.08
CA ASP A 27 31.76 1.68 -11.72
C ASP A 27 30.35 1.85 -12.34
N ALA A 28 29.87 0.86 -13.11
CA ALA A 28 28.56 0.91 -13.77
C ALA A 28 27.40 0.34 -12.92
N CYS A 29 27.67 -0.07 -11.67
CA CYS A 29 26.67 -0.54 -10.70
C CYS A 29 26.37 0.49 -9.60
N ALA A 30 26.82 1.74 -9.76
CA ALA A 30 26.31 2.84 -8.96
C ALA A 30 24.92 3.23 -9.48
N GLN A 31 23.89 3.20 -8.61
CA GLN A 31 22.59 3.83 -8.87
C GLN A 31 22.82 5.15 -9.63
N GLN A 32 22.18 5.31 -10.79
CA GLN A 32 22.15 6.62 -11.46
C GLN A 32 21.57 7.62 -10.47
N LYS A 33 22.41 8.48 -9.88
CA LYS A 33 21.95 9.56 -9.02
C LYS A 33 21.12 10.50 -9.88
N PHE A 34 19.80 10.34 -9.80
CA PHE A 34 18.85 11.29 -10.34
C PHE A 34 18.99 12.56 -9.51
N LEU A 35 19.85 13.50 -9.90
CA LEU A 35 19.95 14.79 -9.20
C LEU A 35 19.02 15.76 -9.90
N THR A 36 18.04 16.31 -9.17
CA THR A 36 17.21 17.40 -9.67
C THR A 36 17.82 18.73 -9.28
N ASP A 37 18.03 19.58 -10.28
CA ASP A 37 18.47 20.95 -10.11
C ASP A 37 17.29 21.91 -10.35
N LYS A 38 17.48 23.19 -9.98
CA LYS A 38 16.48 24.25 -10.20
C LYS A 38 15.99 24.31 -11.65
N LYS A 39 16.87 24.08 -12.63
CA LYS A 39 16.51 24.07 -14.06
C LYS A 39 15.57 22.91 -14.41
N THR A 40 15.75 21.74 -13.81
CA THR A 40 14.86 20.60 -14.02
C THR A 40 13.48 20.88 -13.45
N LEU A 41 13.40 21.48 -12.27
CA LEU A 41 12.14 21.87 -11.64
C LEU A 41 11.36 22.89 -12.50
N GLU A 42 12.04 23.95 -12.98
CA GLU A 42 11.43 24.96 -13.87
C GLU A 42 10.93 24.34 -15.19
N LYS A 43 11.69 23.40 -15.77
CA LYS A 43 11.24 22.66 -16.96
C LYS A 43 10.00 21.82 -16.66
N THR A 44 9.95 21.16 -15.51
CA THR A 44 8.77 20.39 -15.09
C THR A 44 7.55 21.29 -14.96
N TRP A 45 7.67 22.47 -14.34
CA TRP A 45 6.56 23.42 -14.23
C TRP A 45 6.03 23.86 -15.60
N LYS A 46 6.90 24.18 -16.56
CA LYS A 46 6.50 24.53 -17.93
C LYS A 46 5.75 23.39 -18.62
N LEU A 47 6.13 22.14 -18.35
CA LEU A 47 5.45 20.96 -18.90
C LEU A 47 4.07 20.77 -18.26
N MET A 48 3.94 20.97 -16.94
CA MET A 48 2.67 20.90 -16.23
C MET A 48 1.67 21.94 -16.77
N ASP A 49 2.09 23.21 -16.88
CA ASP A 49 1.28 24.29 -17.45
C ASP A 49 0.81 23.97 -18.87
N LYS A 50 1.70 23.39 -19.69
CA LYS A 50 1.34 22.94 -21.03
C LYS A 50 0.27 21.84 -21.04
N VAL A 51 0.34 20.88 -20.12
CA VAL A 51 -0.68 19.81 -19.99
C VAL A 51 -2.01 20.43 -19.56
N VAL A 52 -2.00 21.33 -18.58
CA VAL A 52 -3.20 22.04 -18.12
C VAL A 52 -3.86 22.78 -19.29
N LYS A 53 -3.11 23.57 -20.06
CA LYS A 53 -3.62 24.30 -21.24
C LYS A 53 -4.23 23.39 -22.31
N LEU A 54 -3.64 22.21 -22.54
CA LEU A 54 -4.21 21.22 -23.46
C LEU A 54 -5.52 20.63 -22.94
N CYS A 55 -5.62 20.39 -21.63
CA CYS A 55 -6.82 19.86 -20.99
C CYS A 55 -7.95 20.91 -20.84
N GLN A 56 -7.61 22.20 -20.80
CA GLN A 56 -8.56 23.33 -20.72
C GLN A 56 -9.28 23.65 -22.05
N GLN A 57 -8.89 23.02 -23.16
CA GLN A 57 -9.56 23.24 -24.43
C GLN A 57 -11.07 22.93 -24.30
N SER A 58 -11.94 23.85 -24.71
CA SER A 58 -13.40 23.71 -24.54
C SER A 58 -13.95 22.39 -25.10
N LYS A 59 -13.42 21.96 -26.25
CA LYS A 59 -13.77 20.67 -26.90
C LYS A 59 -13.46 19.43 -26.06
N MET A 60 -12.63 19.55 -25.02
CA MET A 60 -12.32 18.41 -24.17
C MET A 60 -13.51 18.01 -23.30
N ASN A 61 -14.40 18.93 -22.88
CA ASN A 61 -15.55 18.58 -22.03
C ASN A 61 -15.15 17.68 -20.84
N LEU A 62 -14.06 18.01 -20.14
CA LEU A 62 -13.66 17.25 -18.96
C LEU A 62 -14.67 17.48 -17.84
N LYS A 63 -15.24 16.38 -17.32
CA LYS A 63 -16.15 16.43 -16.19
C LYS A 63 -15.36 16.73 -14.91
N ASN A 64 -15.95 17.54 -14.03
CA ASN A 64 -15.38 17.84 -12.73
C ASN A 64 -15.63 16.68 -11.75
N SER A 65 -15.05 15.53 -12.05
CA SER A 65 -15.14 14.30 -11.26
C SER A 65 -13.73 13.74 -11.05
N PRO A 66 -13.37 13.27 -9.84
CA PRO A 66 -12.06 12.67 -9.60
C PRO A 66 -11.78 11.46 -10.52
N PRO A 67 -10.58 11.36 -11.14
CA PRO A 67 -9.43 12.25 -11.03
C PRO A 67 -9.50 13.45 -11.99
N PHE A 68 -9.69 14.66 -11.46
CA PHE A 68 -9.78 15.85 -12.29
C PHE A 68 -8.40 16.50 -12.48
N ILE A 69 -7.79 16.25 -13.63
CA ILE A 69 -6.40 16.67 -13.93
C ILE A 69 -6.18 18.19 -13.81
N LEU A 70 -7.23 18.98 -14.05
CA LEU A 70 -7.18 20.44 -13.98
C LEU A 70 -7.06 20.96 -12.53
N ASP A 71 -7.40 20.17 -11.53
CA ASP A 71 -7.14 20.47 -10.12
C ASP A 71 -5.84 19.81 -9.65
N ILE A 72 -5.61 18.56 -10.05
CA ILE A 72 -4.46 17.76 -9.59
C ILE A 72 -3.12 18.42 -9.95
N LEU A 73 -2.96 18.94 -11.18
CA LEU A 73 -1.68 19.54 -11.59
C LEU A 73 -1.41 20.87 -10.88
N PRO A 74 -2.36 21.81 -10.77
CA PRO A 74 -2.20 22.98 -9.90
C PRO A 74 -1.91 22.63 -8.44
N ASP A 75 -2.62 21.66 -7.85
CA ASP A 75 -2.36 21.19 -6.48
C ASP A 75 -0.94 20.64 -6.33
N THR A 76 -0.48 19.86 -7.30
CA THR A 76 0.89 19.32 -7.33
C THR A 76 1.90 20.46 -7.39
N TYR A 77 1.64 21.47 -8.21
CA TYR A 77 2.50 22.65 -8.31
C TYR A 77 2.56 23.42 -6.97
N GLN A 78 1.42 23.68 -6.34
CA GLN A 78 1.34 24.34 -5.03
C GLN A 78 2.09 23.55 -3.96
N ARG A 79 1.94 22.21 -3.94
CA ARG A 79 2.66 21.36 -2.99
C ARG A 79 4.16 21.38 -3.21
N LEU A 80 4.62 21.32 -4.46
CA LEU A 80 6.04 21.45 -4.78
C LEU A 80 6.60 22.82 -4.40
N HIS A 81 5.83 23.89 -4.60
CA HIS A 81 6.22 25.23 -4.20
C HIS A 81 6.32 25.36 -2.66
N LEU A 82 5.37 24.77 -1.92
CA LEU A 82 5.44 24.69 -0.47
C LEU A 82 6.70 23.95 -0.01
N ILE A 83 6.99 22.78 -0.58
CA ILE A 83 8.22 22.04 -0.27
C ILE A 83 9.43 22.92 -0.56
N TYR A 84 9.52 23.51 -1.75
CA TYR A 84 10.64 24.37 -2.11
C TYR A 84 10.87 25.52 -1.11
N SER A 85 9.78 26.19 -0.67
CA SER A 85 9.85 27.27 0.32
C SER A 85 10.34 26.80 1.70
N LYS A 86 10.02 25.56 2.11
CA LYS A 86 10.47 25.00 3.39
C LYS A 86 11.94 24.64 3.41
N TYR A 87 12.56 24.47 2.24
CA TYR A 87 13.95 24.08 2.09
C TYR A 87 14.82 25.20 1.49
N GLU A 88 14.34 26.45 1.39
CA GLU A 88 15.05 27.56 0.73
C GLU A 88 16.49 27.73 1.25
N ASP A 89 16.67 27.67 2.56
CA ASP A 89 17.98 27.77 3.24
C ASP A 89 18.79 26.45 3.22
N GLN A 90 18.15 25.33 2.87
CA GLN A 90 18.71 23.97 2.97
C GLN A 90 18.48 23.16 1.69
N MET A 91 18.60 23.80 0.52
CA MET A 91 18.37 23.19 -0.80
C MET A 91 19.21 21.94 -1.05
N HIS A 92 20.40 21.85 -0.46
CA HIS A 92 21.26 20.68 -0.57
C HIS A 92 20.60 19.41 0.01
N LEU A 93 19.82 19.53 1.09
CA LEU A 93 19.09 18.41 1.69
C LEU A 93 17.98 17.92 0.77
N LEU A 94 17.23 18.86 0.17
CA LEU A 94 16.15 18.53 -0.76
C LEU A 94 16.70 17.85 -2.02
N HIS A 95 17.79 18.36 -2.59
CA HIS A 95 18.44 17.76 -3.76
C HIS A 95 19.15 16.43 -3.43
N SER A 96 19.51 16.17 -2.17
CA SER A 96 20.00 14.85 -1.75
C SER A 96 18.88 13.83 -1.50
N ASN A 97 17.63 14.27 -1.39
CA ASN A 97 16.50 13.40 -1.10
C ASN A 97 16.15 12.53 -2.34
N GLU A 98 16.37 11.22 -2.22
CA GLU A 98 16.16 10.26 -3.33
C GLU A 98 14.71 10.25 -3.82
N HIS A 99 13.74 10.23 -2.91
CA HIS A 99 12.33 10.23 -3.25
C HIS A 99 11.94 11.49 -4.03
N TYR A 100 12.32 12.68 -3.55
CA TYR A 100 12.03 13.94 -4.25
C TYR A 100 12.58 13.95 -5.67
N ASN A 101 13.83 13.52 -5.84
CA ASN A 101 14.48 13.44 -7.13
C ASN A 101 13.77 12.51 -8.12
N ILE A 102 13.40 11.31 -7.67
CA ILE A 102 12.68 10.33 -8.50
C ILE A 102 11.28 10.86 -8.82
N PHE A 103 10.61 11.48 -7.85
CA PHE A 103 9.31 12.11 -8.03
C PHE A 103 9.32 13.18 -9.13
N ILE A 104 10.24 14.15 -9.07
CA ILE A 104 10.32 15.23 -10.07
C ILE A 104 10.65 14.68 -11.46
N ASN A 105 11.57 13.71 -11.56
CA ASN A 105 11.89 13.07 -12.83
C ASN A 105 10.70 12.29 -13.40
N ASN A 106 9.95 11.58 -12.55
CA ASN A 106 8.75 10.88 -12.95
C ASN A 106 7.67 11.86 -13.41
N LEU A 107 7.46 12.96 -12.67
CA LEU A 107 6.49 14.00 -13.02
C LEU A 107 6.79 14.62 -14.39
N MET A 108 8.07 14.92 -14.65
CA MET A 108 8.52 15.38 -15.96
C MET A 108 8.21 14.35 -17.07
N ARG A 109 8.49 13.06 -16.84
CA ARG A 109 8.22 11.98 -17.81
C ARG A 109 6.72 11.84 -18.08
N LYS A 110 5.88 11.83 -17.05
CA LYS A 110 4.42 11.73 -17.17
C LYS A 110 3.81 12.95 -17.87
N CYS A 111 4.30 14.17 -17.61
CA CYS A 111 3.88 15.35 -18.36
C CYS A 111 4.26 15.27 -19.85
N LYS A 112 5.48 14.81 -20.18
CA LYS A 112 5.88 14.56 -21.57
C LYS A 112 5.01 13.52 -22.25
N GLN A 113 4.64 12.45 -21.53
CA GLN A 113 3.73 11.43 -22.01
C GLN A 113 2.33 11.99 -22.30
N ALA A 114 1.78 12.82 -21.42
CA ALA A 114 0.51 13.52 -21.65
C ALA A 114 0.57 14.36 -22.93
N ILE A 115 1.60 15.20 -23.07
CA ILE A 115 1.77 16.06 -24.25
C ILE A 115 1.89 15.21 -25.53
N LYS A 116 2.62 14.09 -25.48
CA LYS A 116 2.74 13.15 -26.61
C LYS A 116 1.38 12.55 -26.97
N LEU A 117 0.58 12.16 -25.98
CA LEU A 117 -0.76 11.62 -26.16
C LEU A 117 -1.67 12.60 -26.92
N PHE A 118 -1.64 13.89 -26.56
CA PHE A 118 -2.39 14.93 -27.28
C PHE A 118 -1.91 15.11 -28.72
N LYS A 119 -0.59 15.07 -28.96
CA LYS A 119 0.00 15.19 -30.31
C LYS A 119 -0.39 14.04 -31.23
N GLU A 120 -0.43 12.82 -30.70
CA GLU A 120 -0.78 11.61 -31.46
C GLU A 120 -2.30 11.47 -31.62
N GLY A 121 -3.06 11.81 -30.58
CA GLY A 121 -4.52 11.70 -30.56
C GLY A 121 -5.22 12.69 -31.48
N LYS A 122 -4.73 13.94 -31.56
CA LYS A 122 -5.37 15.03 -32.33
C LYS A 122 -6.89 15.07 -32.06
N GLU A 123 -7.73 15.01 -33.09
CA GLU A 123 -9.19 15.01 -32.96
C GLU A 123 -9.74 13.87 -32.09
N LYS A 124 -9.06 12.72 -32.05
CA LYS A 124 -9.50 11.58 -31.22
C LYS A 124 -9.38 11.88 -29.71
N MET A 125 -8.68 12.93 -29.28
CA MET A 125 -8.69 13.37 -27.87
C MET A 125 -10.06 13.90 -27.42
N PHE A 126 -10.85 14.42 -28.36
CA PHE A 126 -12.16 15.02 -28.10
C PHE A 126 -13.30 13.99 -28.15
N ASP A 127 -13.05 12.80 -28.72
CA ASP A 127 -13.97 11.67 -28.62
C ASP A 127 -13.83 10.99 -27.24
N GLU A 128 -14.89 11.09 -26.44
CA GLU A 128 -14.96 10.56 -25.07
C GLU A 128 -14.70 9.05 -24.99
N ASN A 129 -15.07 8.31 -26.04
CA ASN A 129 -14.94 6.85 -26.07
C ASN A 129 -13.61 6.37 -26.66
N SER A 130 -12.77 7.29 -27.14
CA SER A 130 -11.53 6.93 -27.81
C SER A 130 -10.52 6.33 -26.83
N HIS A 131 -9.62 5.49 -27.35
CA HIS A 131 -8.52 4.97 -26.53
C HIS A 131 -7.59 6.09 -26.02
N TYR A 132 -7.54 7.23 -26.71
CA TYR A 132 -6.67 8.35 -26.34
C TYR A 132 -7.25 9.06 -25.11
N ARG A 133 -8.57 9.23 -25.08
CA ARG A 133 -9.27 9.78 -23.92
C ARG A 133 -9.21 8.84 -22.71
N ARG A 134 -9.35 7.52 -22.92
CA ARG A 134 -9.14 6.52 -21.87
C ARG A 134 -7.71 6.55 -21.32
N ASN A 135 -6.70 6.69 -22.19
CA ASN A 135 -5.30 6.82 -21.75
C ASN A 135 -5.04 8.13 -20.98
N LEU A 136 -5.72 9.24 -21.33
CA LEU A 136 -5.65 10.48 -20.55
C LEU A 136 -6.28 10.30 -19.16
N THR A 137 -7.38 9.56 -19.07
CA THR A 137 -8.04 9.23 -17.79
C THR A 137 -7.12 8.41 -16.90
N LYS A 138 -6.48 7.36 -17.47
CA LYS A 138 -5.46 6.57 -16.76
C LYS A 138 -4.29 7.45 -16.29
N LEU A 139 -3.82 8.36 -17.13
CA LEU A 139 -2.73 9.26 -16.76
C LEU A 139 -3.14 10.26 -15.67
N SER A 140 -4.41 10.68 -15.66
CA SER A 140 -4.99 11.52 -14.61
C SER A 140 -5.05 10.78 -13.27
N LEU A 141 -5.39 9.48 -13.27
CA LEU A 141 -5.28 8.62 -12.08
C LEU A 141 -3.82 8.55 -11.57
N VAL A 142 -2.85 8.34 -12.46
CA VAL A 142 -1.43 8.31 -12.08
C VAL A 142 -0.99 9.65 -11.47
N PHE A 143 -1.35 10.79 -12.06
CA PHE A 143 -1.08 12.10 -11.43
C PHE A 143 -1.74 12.24 -10.06
N SER A 144 -2.96 11.72 -9.89
CA SER A 144 -3.64 11.71 -8.59
C SER A 144 -2.86 10.88 -7.56
N HIS A 145 -2.36 9.70 -7.93
CA HIS A 145 -1.56 8.86 -7.04
C HIS A 145 -0.23 9.51 -6.66
N MET A 146 0.45 10.11 -7.64
CA MET A 146 1.67 10.88 -7.40
C MET A 146 1.44 12.04 -6.42
N LEU A 147 0.36 12.81 -6.60
CA LEU A 147 0.03 13.90 -5.68
C LEU A 147 -0.24 13.39 -4.26
N SER A 148 -0.99 12.31 -4.11
CA SER A 148 -1.27 11.72 -2.80
C SER A 148 -0.01 11.20 -2.11
N GLU A 149 0.88 10.52 -2.85
CA GLU A 149 2.19 10.10 -2.34
C GLU A 149 3.01 11.32 -1.89
N LEU A 150 3.11 12.36 -2.72
CA LEU A 150 3.84 13.58 -2.36
C LEU A 150 3.27 14.22 -1.09
N LYS A 151 1.94 14.27 -0.94
CA LYS A 151 1.27 14.80 0.26
C LYS A 151 1.62 13.96 1.50
N ALA A 152 1.68 12.63 1.35
CA ALA A 152 1.97 11.68 2.42
C ALA A 152 3.44 11.66 2.86
N ILE A 153 4.38 11.75 1.91
CA ILE A 153 5.82 11.73 2.17
C ILE A 153 6.36 13.10 2.62
N PHE A 154 5.74 14.18 2.15
CA PHE A 154 6.08 15.54 2.56
C PHE A 154 4.92 16.23 3.29
N PRO A 155 4.46 15.74 4.46
CA PRO A 155 3.39 16.40 5.20
C PRO A 155 3.77 17.85 5.51
N ASN A 156 2.86 18.79 5.23
CA ASN A 156 3.10 20.24 5.38
C ASN A 156 4.37 20.78 4.69
N GLY A 157 4.87 20.09 3.68
CA GLY A 157 6.04 20.48 2.89
C GLY A 157 7.38 20.02 3.47
N LEU A 158 7.40 19.29 4.58
CA LEU A 158 8.62 18.75 5.21
C LEU A 158 8.69 17.25 4.96
N PHE A 159 9.88 16.74 4.64
CA PHE A 159 10.09 15.31 4.46
C PHE A 159 9.84 14.56 5.77
N ALA A 160 8.96 13.56 5.72
CA ALA A 160 8.68 12.62 6.81
C ALA A 160 8.53 11.19 6.28
N GLY A 161 9.18 10.88 5.15
CA GLY A 161 9.09 9.59 4.49
C GLY A 161 9.73 8.46 5.30
N ASP A 162 10.74 8.76 6.11
CA ASP A 162 11.40 7.86 7.06
C ASP A 162 10.54 7.53 8.29
N GLN A 163 9.60 8.41 8.61
CA GLN A 163 8.64 8.28 9.71
C GLN A 163 7.23 7.86 9.23
N PHE A 164 7.09 7.55 7.94
CA PHE A 164 5.81 7.14 7.38
C PHE A 164 5.33 5.85 8.03
N ARG A 165 4.10 5.89 8.57
CA ARG A 165 3.50 4.75 9.29
C ARG A 165 2.65 3.91 8.34
N ILE A 166 3.15 2.72 8.02
CA ILE A 166 2.37 1.67 7.36
C ILE A 166 1.24 1.22 8.30
N THR A 167 0.06 1.01 7.74
CA THR A 167 -1.21 0.84 8.47
C THR A 167 -1.38 -0.56 9.01
N LYS A 168 -0.88 -1.60 8.34
CA LYS A 168 -0.99 -2.99 8.82
C LYS A 168 0.29 -3.39 9.53
N ALA A 169 0.18 -3.85 10.79
CA ALA A 169 1.33 -4.15 11.65
C ALA A 169 2.30 -5.14 11.01
N ASP A 170 1.82 -6.30 10.53
CA ASP A 170 2.67 -7.30 9.87
C ASP A 170 3.42 -6.74 8.65
N ALA A 171 2.74 -5.90 7.87
CA ALA A 171 3.34 -5.24 6.71
C ALA A 171 4.39 -4.21 7.15
N ALA A 172 4.11 -3.44 8.21
CA ALA A 172 5.06 -2.48 8.78
C ALA A 172 6.33 -3.19 9.28
N ASP A 173 6.18 -4.33 9.96
CA ASP A 173 7.29 -5.14 10.44
C ASP A 173 8.11 -5.73 9.29
N PHE A 174 7.46 -6.22 8.24
CA PHE A 174 8.14 -6.65 7.02
C PHE A 174 8.98 -5.51 6.42
N TRP A 175 8.40 -4.32 6.23
CA TRP A 175 9.10 -3.19 5.64
C TRP A 175 10.29 -2.75 6.48
N LYS A 176 10.09 -2.61 7.81
CA LYS A 176 11.14 -2.22 8.75
C LYS A 176 12.28 -3.24 8.78
N THR A 177 11.95 -4.54 8.73
CA THR A 177 12.95 -5.62 8.77
C THR A 177 13.76 -5.70 7.48
N ARG A 178 13.13 -5.52 6.31
CA ARG A 178 13.80 -5.70 5.01
C ARG A 178 14.42 -4.43 4.44
N PHE A 179 13.84 -3.27 4.74
CA PHE A 179 14.22 -2.00 4.13
C PHE A 179 14.53 -0.89 5.15
N GLY A 180 14.36 -1.14 6.45
CA GLY A 180 14.64 -0.16 7.51
C GLY A 180 13.75 1.08 7.39
N SER A 181 14.37 2.26 7.41
CA SER A 181 13.71 3.57 7.24
C SER A 181 13.65 4.03 5.77
N SER A 182 13.93 3.15 4.81
CA SER A 182 13.87 3.51 3.39
C SER A 182 12.46 3.92 2.99
N THR A 183 12.32 5.11 2.39
CA THR A 183 11.05 5.58 1.83
C THR A 183 10.73 4.94 0.49
N LEU A 184 11.75 4.55 -0.27
CA LEU A 184 11.63 4.10 -1.64
C LEU A 184 12.62 2.96 -1.90
N VAL A 185 12.18 1.92 -2.62
CA VAL A 185 13.03 0.80 -3.01
C VAL A 185 12.83 0.45 -4.48
N PRO A 186 13.90 0.06 -5.23
CA PRO A 186 13.73 -0.40 -6.60
C PRO A 186 12.85 -1.65 -6.68
N TRP A 187 11.98 -1.74 -7.69
CA TRP A 187 11.08 -2.90 -7.90
C TRP A 187 11.80 -4.25 -7.83
N LYS A 188 13.00 -4.35 -8.41
CA LYS A 188 13.78 -5.60 -8.42
C LYS A 188 14.12 -6.07 -7.00
N LEU A 189 14.53 -5.15 -6.13
CA LEU A 189 14.84 -5.44 -4.72
C LEU A 189 13.56 -5.76 -3.94
N PHE A 190 12.52 -4.94 -4.11
CA PHE A 190 11.23 -5.18 -3.47
C PHE A 190 10.67 -6.57 -3.79
N ARG A 191 10.66 -6.96 -5.07
CA ARG A 191 10.22 -8.27 -5.52
C ARG A 191 11.00 -9.41 -4.86
N GLN A 192 12.32 -9.28 -4.76
CA GLN A 192 13.18 -10.30 -4.17
C GLN A 192 12.83 -10.54 -2.69
N GLU A 193 12.72 -9.47 -1.91
CA GLU A 193 12.41 -9.57 -0.48
C GLU A 193 10.97 -10.02 -0.22
N LEU A 194 10.00 -9.50 -1.01
CA LEU A 194 8.61 -9.94 -0.90
C LEU A 194 8.47 -11.43 -1.23
N SER A 195 9.20 -11.93 -2.23
CA SER A 195 9.15 -13.34 -2.63
C SER A 195 9.67 -14.32 -1.57
N GLN A 196 10.40 -13.84 -0.56
CA GLN A 196 10.84 -14.69 0.56
C GLN A 196 9.71 -14.98 1.55
N VAL A 197 8.71 -14.09 1.63
CA VAL A 197 7.56 -14.22 2.56
C VAL A 197 6.30 -14.64 1.80
N HIS A 198 6.08 -14.08 0.62
CA HIS A 198 4.98 -14.43 -0.27
C HIS A 198 5.53 -14.91 -1.62
N PRO A 199 5.58 -16.23 -1.86
CA PRO A 199 6.16 -16.79 -3.08
C PRO A 199 5.53 -16.22 -4.35
N ILE A 200 6.36 -15.73 -5.27
CA ILE A 200 5.93 -15.26 -6.60
C ILE A 200 6.31 -16.33 -7.63
N SER A 201 5.31 -16.97 -8.22
CA SER A 201 5.45 -18.21 -8.98
C SER A 201 6.01 -18.00 -10.40
N SER A 202 5.78 -16.82 -11.01
CA SER A 202 6.22 -16.58 -12.40
C SER A 202 6.62 -15.13 -12.69
N GLY A 203 7.35 -14.92 -13.79
CA GLY A 203 7.69 -13.58 -14.28
C GLY A 203 6.47 -12.76 -14.73
N LEU A 204 5.44 -13.42 -15.29
CA LEU A 204 4.19 -12.76 -15.68
C LEU A 204 3.41 -12.29 -14.46
N GLU A 205 3.34 -13.13 -13.42
CA GLU A 205 2.76 -12.76 -12.14
C GLU A 205 3.50 -11.58 -11.51
N ALA A 206 4.83 -11.58 -11.54
CA ALA A 206 5.62 -10.45 -11.05
C ALA A 206 5.30 -9.15 -11.81
N MET A 207 5.11 -9.21 -13.14
CA MET A 207 4.74 -8.03 -13.92
C MET A 207 3.32 -7.55 -13.61
N ALA A 208 2.35 -8.46 -13.45
CA ALA A 208 0.99 -8.10 -13.05
C ALA A 208 0.96 -7.48 -11.64
N LEU A 209 1.72 -8.06 -10.71
CA LEU A 209 1.88 -7.54 -9.36
C LEU A 209 2.46 -6.12 -9.41
N LYS A 210 3.55 -5.93 -10.16
CA LYS A 210 4.16 -4.61 -10.37
C LYS A 210 3.14 -3.58 -10.83
N THR A 211 2.34 -3.90 -11.86
CA THR A 211 1.32 -2.97 -12.37
C THR A 211 0.19 -2.67 -11.38
N THR A 212 0.06 -3.46 -10.31
CA THR A 212 -0.91 -3.23 -9.24
C THR A 212 -0.34 -2.36 -8.12
N ILE A 213 0.92 -2.59 -7.71
CA ILE A 213 1.55 -1.89 -6.58
C ILE A 213 2.27 -0.59 -6.97
N ASP A 214 2.88 -0.53 -8.17
CA ASP A 214 3.58 0.66 -8.69
C ASP A 214 2.56 1.68 -9.25
N LEU A 215 1.85 2.36 -8.34
CA LEU A 215 0.78 3.30 -8.64
C LEU A 215 1.30 4.52 -9.41
N THR A 216 2.54 4.94 -9.14
CA THR A 216 3.18 6.09 -9.80
C THR A 216 3.89 5.71 -11.11
N CYS A 217 3.96 4.42 -11.40
CA CYS A 217 4.55 3.81 -12.59
C CYS A 217 5.99 4.29 -12.83
N ASN A 218 6.85 4.19 -11.82
CA ASN A 218 8.21 4.72 -11.85
C ASN A 218 9.32 3.66 -11.69
N ASP A 219 8.96 2.37 -11.62
CA ASP A 219 9.86 1.23 -11.37
C ASP A 219 10.43 1.13 -9.95
N TYR A 220 9.92 1.94 -9.02
CA TYR A 220 10.20 1.90 -7.59
C TYR A 220 8.91 1.66 -6.82
N ILE A 221 9.03 1.18 -5.59
CA ILE A 221 7.93 1.02 -4.66
C ILE A 221 8.22 1.89 -3.45
N SER A 222 7.32 2.83 -3.15
CA SER A 222 7.40 3.60 -1.91
C SER A 222 6.73 2.88 -0.74
N ASN A 223 7.10 3.25 0.48
CA ASN A 223 6.39 2.77 1.67
C ASN A 223 4.90 3.19 1.68
N PHE A 224 4.56 4.29 1.01
CA PHE A 224 3.19 4.71 0.75
C PHE A 224 2.45 3.77 -0.20
N GLU A 225 3.04 3.44 -1.36
CA GLU A 225 2.46 2.49 -2.32
C GLU A 225 2.28 1.10 -1.69
N PHE A 226 3.25 0.68 -0.88
CA PHE A 226 3.19 -0.56 -0.13
C PHE A 226 2.09 -0.56 0.94
N ASP A 227 1.91 0.54 1.69
CA ASP A 227 0.77 0.71 2.61
C ASP A 227 -0.58 0.59 1.89
N VAL A 228 -0.73 1.27 0.75
CA VAL A 228 -1.95 1.21 -0.05
C VAL A 228 -2.23 -0.22 -0.49
N PHE A 229 -1.23 -0.92 -1.01
CA PHE A 229 -1.37 -2.30 -1.48
C PHE A 229 -1.76 -3.26 -0.36
N THR A 230 -1.09 -3.20 0.79
CA THR A 230 -1.33 -4.10 1.91
C THR A 230 -2.68 -3.86 2.59
N ARG A 231 -3.20 -2.64 2.57
CA ARG A 231 -4.58 -2.34 3.01
C ARG A 231 -5.63 -2.89 2.05
N LEU A 232 -5.40 -2.82 0.74
CA LEU A 232 -6.34 -3.31 -0.27
C LEU A 232 -6.49 -4.83 -0.24
N PHE A 233 -5.39 -5.56 -0.09
CA PHE A 233 -5.34 -7.02 -0.22
C PHE A 233 -5.14 -7.78 1.10
N GLN A 234 -5.41 -7.10 2.23
CA GLN A 234 -5.37 -7.67 3.58
C GLN A 234 -6.21 -8.97 3.72
N PRO A 235 -5.90 -9.86 4.69
CA PRO A 235 -4.78 -9.79 5.64
C PRO A 235 -3.40 -10.12 5.03
N TRP A 236 -2.32 -9.80 5.75
CA TRP A 236 -0.94 -9.98 5.29
C TRP A 236 -0.61 -11.44 4.95
N ASN A 237 -0.97 -12.39 5.80
CA ASN A 237 -0.63 -13.81 5.62
C ASN A 237 -1.11 -14.40 4.27
N THR A 238 -2.21 -13.89 3.72
CA THR A 238 -2.78 -14.32 2.44
C THR A 238 -2.69 -13.24 1.36
N LEU A 239 -1.82 -12.24 1.52
CA LEU A 239 -1.78 -11.02 0.69
C LEU A 239 -1.80 -11.29 -0.82
N LEU A 240 -0.86 -12.08 -1.33
CA LEU A 240 -0.79 -12.36 -2.78
C LEU A 240 -1.94 -13.25 -3.26
N ARG A 241 -2.42 -14.18 -2.43
CA ARG A 241 -3.59 -15.00 -2.74
C ARG A 241 -4.84 -14.12 -2.88
N ASN A 242 -5.03 -13.19 -1.97
CA ASN A 242 -6.14 -12.21 -2.01
C ASN A 242 -6.02 -11.30 -3.23
N TRP A 243 -4.83 -10.82 -3.55
CA TRP A 243 -4.57 -10.07 -4.77
C TRP A 243 -4.91 -10.85 -6.04
N GLN A 244 -4.48 -12.12 -6.15
CA GLN A 244 -4.81 -12.96 -7.28
C GLN A 244 -6.33 -13.15 -7.43
N ILE A 245 -7.01 -13.47 -6.33
CA ILE A 245 -8.46 -13.68 -6.34
C ILE A 245 -9.17 -12.39 -6.74
N LEU A 246 -8.88 -11.29 -6.06
CA LEU A 246 -9.64 -10.05 -6.21
C LEU A 246 -9.27 -9.28 -7.49
N ALA A 247 -7.99 -9.19 -7.85
CA ALA A 247 -7.53 -8.31 -8.92
C ALA A 247 -7.15 -9.04 -10.22
N VAL A 248 -6.87 -10.34 -10.16
CA VAL A 248 -6.46 -11.11 -11.35
C VAL A 248 -7.61 -11.96 -11.90
N THR A 249 -8.38 -12.64 -11.03
CA THR A 249 -9.40 -13.61 -11.48
C THR A 249 -10.84 -13.14 -11.30
N HIS A 250 -11.13 -12.26 -10.34
CA HIS A 250 -12.50 -11.86 -10.05
C HIS A 250 -13.12 -11.06 -11.21
N PRO A 251 -14.25 -11.51 -11.80
CA PRO A 251 -14.86 -10.87 -12.96
C PRO A 251 -15.44 -9.47 -12.68
N GLY A 252 -15.80 -9.20 -11.42
CA GLY A 252 -16.28 -7.89 -10.98
C GLY A 252 -15.18 -6.83 -10.81
N TYR A 253 -13.90 -7.20 -10.84
CA TYR A 253 -12.82 -6.22 -10.70
C TYR A 253 -12.62 -5.43 -12.00
N VAL A 254 -12.62 -4.09 -11.86
CA VAL A 254 -12.42 -3.18 -12.98
C VAL A 254 -11.28 -2.20 -12.67
N ALA A 255 -10.11 -2.47 -13.25
CA ALA A 255 -8.92 -1.65 -13.07
C ALA A 255 -9.07 -0.28 -13.75
N PHE A 256 -8.56 0.77 -13.09
CA PHE A 256 -8.47 2.14 -13.61
C PHE A 256 -9.79 2.76 -14.11
N LEU A 257 -10.94 2.42 -13.48
CA LEU A 257 -12.20 3.11 -13.74
C LEU A 257 -12.45 4.25 -12.74
N THR A 258 -13.12 5.28 -13.23
CA THR A 258 -13.65 6.40 -12.44
C THR A 258 -15.07 6.11 -11.93
N TYR A 259 -15.62 7.02 -11.12
CA TYR A 259 -17.01 6.95 -10.67
C TYR A 259 -17.98 6.93 -11.86
N ASP A 260 -17.77 7.83 -12.82
CA ASP A 260 -18.62 7.96 -14.00
C ASP A 260 -18.53 6.75 -14.93
N GLU A 261 -17.34 6.17 -15.09
CA GLU A 261 -17.17 4.98 -15.93
C GLU A 261 -17.81 3.73 -15.29
N VAL A 262 -17.77 3.60 -13.96
CA VAL A 262 -18.53 2.55 -13.26
C VAL A 262 -20.02 2.71 -13.50
N LYS A 263 -20.55 3.94 -13.39
CA LYS A 263 -21.97 4.22 -13.68
C LYS A 263 -22.32 3.87 -15.13
N ALA A 264 -21.52 4.31 -16.10
CA ALA A 264 -21.73 4.01 -17.51
C ALA A 264 -21.65 2.50 -17.83
N ARG A 265 -20.78 1.78 -17.13
CA ARG A 265 -20.65 0.31 -17.27
C ARG A 265 -21.87 -0.41 -16.74
N LEU A 266 -22.33 -0.08 -15.53
CA LEU A 266 -23.48 -0.71 -14.88
C LEU A 266 -24.82 -0.32 -15.52
N GLN A 267 -24.88 0.81 -16.24
CA GLN A 267 -26.08 1.23 -16.97
C GLN A 267 -26.59 0.16 -17.94
N LYS A 268 -25.69 -0.68 -18.47
CA LYS A 268 -26.04 -1.81 -19.36
C LYS A 268 -26.82 -2.92 -18.65
N TYR A 269 -26.73 -2.97 -17.33
CA TYR A 269 -27.32 -3.98 -16.46
C TYR A 269 -28.39 -3.38 -15.54
N ILE A 270 -28.95 -2.22 -15.88
CA ILE A 270 -29.92 -1.50 -15.04
C ILE A 270 -31.17 -2.34 -14.72
N ASN A 271 -31.57 -3.22 -15.64
CA ASN A 271 -32.70 -4.14 -15.47
C ASN A 271 -32.32 -5.45 -14.75
N LYS A 272 -31.09 -5.55 -14.24
CA LYS A 272 -30.57 -6.75 -13.57
C LYS A 272 -30.02 -6.36 -12.20
N ALA A 273 -30.93 -6.18 -11.25
CA ALA A 273 -30.63 -5.91 -9.84
C ALA A 273 -29.59 -6.90 -9.29
N GLY A 274 -28.68 -6.40 -8.46
CA GLY A 274 -27.56 -7.17 -7.93
C GLY A 274 -26.33 -7.23 -8.84
N SER A 275 -26.36 -6.61 -10.03
CA SER A 275 -25.18 -6.48 -10.89
C SER A 275 -24.18 -5.50 -10.28
N TYR A 276 -22.92 -5.89 -10.15
CA TYR A 276 -21.92 -5.09 -9.45
C TYR A 276 -20.53 -5.15 -10.08
N VAL A 277 -19.73 -4.12 -9.83
CA VAL A 277 -18.28 -4.09 -10.11
C VAL A 277 -17.57 -3.38 -8.96
N PHE A 278 -16.28 -3.64 -8.78
CA PHE A 278 -15.47 -2.93 -7.78
C PHE A 278 -14.11 -2.52 -8.32
N ARG A 279 -13.56 -1.47 -7.71
CA ARG A 279 -12.31 -0.83 -8.11
C ARG A 279 -11.63 -0.17 -6.93
N LEU A 280 -10.39 0.26 -7.13
CA LEU A 280 -9.70 1.13 -6.18
C LEU A 280 -10.42 2.49 -6.13
N SER A 281 -10.55 3.05 -4.93
CA SER A 281 -11.02 4.42 -4.76
C SER A 281 -9.93 5.42 -5.15
N CYS A 282 -10.28 6.39 -5.99
CA CYS A 282 -9.36 7.45 -6.41
C CYS A 282 -9.21 8.56 -5.36
N THR A 283 -10.24 8.77 -4.53
CA THR A 283 -10.27 9.81 -3.50
C THR A 283 -9.84 9.29 -2.12
N ARG A 284 -9.92 7.97 -1.88
CA ARG A 284 -9.49 7.32 -0.63
C ARG A 284 -8.56 6.15 -0.93
N LEU A 285 -7.27 6.44 -1.12
CA LEU A 285 -6.29 5.41 -1.46
C LEU A 285 -6.14 4.37 -0.33
N GLY A 286 -6.03 3.10 -0.72
CA GLY A 286 -6.06 1.97 0.20
C GLY A 286 -7.47 1.45 0.51
N GLN A 287 -8.52 2.05 -0.08
CA GLN A 287 -9.91 1.61 0.05
C GLN A 287 -10.50 1.20 -1.30
N TRP A 288 -11.49 0.31 -1.22
CA TRP A 288 -12.26 -0.15 -2.38
C TRP A 288 -13.52 0.68 -2.57
N ALA A 289 -13.98 0.79 -3.81
CA ALA A 289 -15.29 1.32 -4.16
C ALA A 289 -16.05 0.24 -4.93
N ILE A 290 -17.27 -0.07 -4.48
CA ILE A 290 -18.16 -1.07 -5.09
C ILE A 290 -19.33 -0.32 -5.70
N GLY A 291 -19.55 -0.47 -7.00
CA GLY A 291 -20.76 -0.01 -7.69
C GLY A 291 -21.71 -1.17 -7.90
N TYR A 292 -23.00 -0.97 -7.66
CA TYR A 292 -24.02 -2.00 -7.84
C TYR A 292 -25.37 -1.42 -8.30
N VAL A 293 -26.18 -2.27 -8.91
CA VAL A 293 -27.56 -1.98 -9.34
C VAL A 293 -28.52 -2.42 -8.25
N THR A 294 -29.36 -1.51 -7.75
CA THR A 294 -30.33 -1.78 -6.69
C THR A 294 -31.58 -2.50 -7.22
N HIS A 295 -32.46 -2.93 -6.32
CA HIS A 295 -33.75 -3.53 -6.71
C HIS A 295 -34.71 -2.52 -7.36
N GLU A 296 -34.56 -1.24 -7.06
CA GLU A 296 -35.32 -0.13 -7.66
C GLU A 296 -34.79 0.26 -9.06
N GLY A 297 -33.69 -0.35 -9.52
CA GLY A 297 -33.08 -0.01 -10.80
C GLY A 297 -32.22 1.26 -10.75
N GLU A 298 -31.63 1.58 -9.60
CA GLU A 298 -30.67 2.67 -9.45
C GLU A 298 -29.23 2.15 -9.41
N ILE A 299 -28.24 3.00 -9.71
CA ILE A 299 -26.82 2.66 -9.59
C ILE A 299 -26.23 3.44 -8.42
N LEU A 300 -25.80 2.71 -7.40
CA LEU A 300 -25.14 3.27 -6.22
C LEU A 300 -23.67 2.83 -6.17
N GLN A 301 -22.82 3.62 -5.52
CA GLN A 301 -21.44 3.27 -5.23
C GLN A 301 -21.16 3.48 -3.74
N THR A 302 -20.56 2.48 -3.10
CA THR A 302 -20.22 2.48 -1.68
C THR A 302 -18.74 2.20 -1.47
N ILE A 303 -18.20 2.66 -0.34
CA ILE A 303 -16.84 2.35 0.11
C ILE A 303 -16.98 1.53 1.39
N PRO A 304 -16.64 0.22 1.38
CA PRO A 304 -16.70 -0.60 2.59
C PRO A 304 -15.89 0.01 3.73
N GLN A 305 -16.50 0.13 4.90
CA GLN A 305 -15.85 0.62 6.12
C GLN A 305 -15.51 -0.55 7.02
N ASN A 306 -14.32 -0.51 7.64
CA ASN A 306 -13.90 -1.40 8.72
C ASN A 306 -13.96 -2.91 8.41
N LYS A 307 -13.92 -3.31 7.13
CA LYS A 307 -13.93 -4.72 6.69
C LYS A 307 -13.06 -4.94 5.44
N SER A 308 -12.57 -6.16 5.26
CA SER A 308 -11.86 -6.55 4.03
C SER A 308 -12.83 -6.57 2.83
N LEU A 309 -12.31 -6.45 1.61
CA LEU A 309 -13.16 -6.53 0.42
C LEU A 309 -13.83 -7.91 0.30
N CYS A 310 -13.11 -9.00 0.60
CA CYS A 310 -13.69 -10.35 0.57
C CYS A 310 -14.91 -10.44 1.50
N GLN A 311 -14.81 -9.94 2.74
CA GLN A 311 -15.94 -9.92 3.67
C GLN A 311 -17.08 -9.03 3.16
N ALA A 312 -16.78 -7.83 2.66
CA ALA A 312 -17.79 -6.93 2.11
C ALA A 312 -18.58 -7.56 0.95
N LEU A 313 -17.90 -8.31 0.09
CA LEU A 313 -18.52 -9.01 -1.03
C LEU A 313 -19.39 -10.19 -0.58
N LEU A 314 -18.94 -10.95 0.42
CA LEU A 314 -19.73 -12.04 1.01
C LEU A 314 -20.99 -11.53 1.73
N ASP A 315 -20.87 -10.45 2.51
CA ASP A 315 -22.00 -9.81 3.18
C ASP A 315 -23.03 -9.32 2.17
N GLY A 316 -22.59 -8.54 1.17
CA GLY A 316 -23.52 -8.03 0.17
C GLY A 316 -24.07 -9.11 -0.77
N HIS A 317 -23.39 -10.26 -0.94
CA HIS A 317 -23.98 -11.41 -1.60
C HIS A 317 -25.15 -11.99 -0.79
N ARG A 318 -24.95 -12.16 0.54
CA ARG A 318 -25.96 -12.66 1.47
C ARG A 318 -27.18 -11.75 1.58
N GLU A 319 -26.96 -10.44 1.51
CA GLU A 319 -28.00 -9.41 1.54
C GLU A 319 -28.68 -9.20 0.17
N GLY A 320 -28.19 -9.83 -0.91
CA GLY A 320 -28.77 -9.74 -2.24
C GLY A 320 -28.28 -8.57 -3.10
N PHE A 321 -27.33 -7.75 -2.62
CA PHE A 321 -26.78 -6.60 -3.34
C PHE A 321 -25.70 -6.96 -4.37
N TYR A 322 -24.87 -7.97 -4.10
CA TYR A 322 -23.71 -8.33 -4.93
C TYR A 322 -23.85 -9.75 -5.48
N LEU A 323 -24.63 -9.89 -6.55
CA LEU A 323 -25.01 -11.18 -7.12
C LEU A 323 -24.35 -11.46 -8.46
N PHE A 324 -24.25 -10.45 -9.33
CA PHE A 324 -23.84 -10.63 -10.72
C PHE A 324 -22.58 -9.80 -11.02
N PRO A 325 -21.37 -10.36 -10.81
CA PRO A 325 -20.14 -9.62 -11.03
C PRO A 325 -19.99 -9.28 -12.51
N ASP A 326 -19.90 -7.99 -12.81
CA ASP A 326 -19.93 -7.45 -14.17
C ASP A 326 -21.11 -7.99 -15.01
N GLY A 327 -22.26 -8.17 -14.37
CA GLY A 327 -23.47 -8.72 -14.98
C GLY A 327 -23.43 -10.22 -15.28
N LYS A 328 -22.33 -10.92 -14.98
CA LYS A 328 -22.20 -12.38 -15.21
C LYS A 328 -23.06 -13.18 -14.23
N PRO A 329 -23.58 -14.35 -14.64
CA PRO A 329 -24.47 -15.16 -13.78
C PRO A 329 -23.74 -15.92 -12.67
N ILE A 330 -22.42 -16.12 -12.80
CA ILE A 330 -21.62 -16.90 -11.85
C ILE A 330 -20.86 -15.92 -10.95
N ASN A 331 -21.16 -15.96 -9.65
CA ASN A 331 -20.42 -15.23 -8.63
C ASN A 331 -19.35 -16.12 -8.00
N PRO A 332 -18.06 -15.73 -7.98
CA PRO A 332 -17.04 -16.50 -7.27
C PRO A 332 -17.33 -16.59 -5.77
N ASP A 333 -17.20 -17.78 -5.20
CA ASP A 333 -17.25 -17.96 -3.75
C ASP A 333 -15.93 -17.47 -3.13
N LEU A 334 -16.02 -16.52 -2.19
CA LEU A 334 -14.87 -15.95 -1.49
C LEU A 334 -14.74 -16.47 -0.04
N SER A 335 -15.58 -17.42 0.37
CA SER A 335 -15.64 -17.93 1.76
C SER A 335 -14.29 -18.43 2.24
N PHE A 336 -13.53 -19.09 1.37
CA PHE A 336 -12.19 -19.60 1.67
C PHE A 336 -11.14 -18.51 1.90
N ALA A 337 -11.35 -17.29 1.40
CA ALA A 337 -10.45 -16.15 1.58
C ALA A 337 -10.70 -15.41 2.91
N VAL A 338 -11.77 -15.77 3.61
CA VAL A 338 -12.15 -15.19 4.91
C VAL A 338 -12.13 -16.23 6.04
N GLN A 339 -11.77 -17.49 5.74
CA GLN A 339 -11.52 -18.49 6.78
C GLN A 339 -10.38 -18.00 7.68
N SER A 340 -10.77 -17.62 8.89
CA SER A 340 -10.02 -16.89 9.91
C SER A 340 -8.51 -17.23 9.96
N PRO A 341 -7.63 -16.22 9.95
CA PRO A 341 -6.54 -16.27 10.91
C PRO A 341 -7.19 -16.29 12.31
N LEU A 342 -6.71 -17.15 13.20
CA LEU A 342 -7.03 -17.11 14.64
C LEU A 342 -7.22 -15.64 15.07
N GLU A 343 -8.32 -15.33 15.77
CA GLU A 343 -8.58 -13.97 16.27
C GLU A 343 -7.28 -13.40 16.85
N ASP A 344 -6.90 -12.17 16.50
CA ASP A 344 -5.66 -11.59 17.02
C ASP A 344 -5.85 -11.35 18.51
N HIS A 345 -5.30 -12.26 19.32
CA HIS A 345 -5.42 -12.27 20.77
C HIS A 345 -4.41 -11.30 21.37
N ILE A 346 -4.91 -10.20 21.93
CA ILE A 346 -4.09 -9.28 22.71
C ILE A 346 -4.00 -9.81 24.13
N THR A 347 -2.82 -10.31 24.50
CA THR A 347 -2.54 -10.69 25.88
C THR A 347 -2.22 -9.47 26.74
N VAL A 348 -2.90 -9.33 27.87
CA VAL A 348 -2.67 -8.24 28.82
C VAL A 348 -1.43 -8.54 29.65
N THR A 349 -0.47 -7.60 29.72
CA THR A 349 0.72 -7.78 30.56
C THR A 349 0.38 -7.63 32.04
N GLN A 350 1.22 -8.19 32.92
CA GLN A 350 1.05 -8.05 34.37
C GLN A 350 1.02 -6.58 34.81
N GLU A 351 1.95 -5.76 34.30
CA GLU A 351 2.00 -4.32 34.61
C GLU A 351 0.73 -3.58 34.17
N GLN A 352 0.19 -3.91 32.99
CA GLN A 352 -1.08 -3.34 32.53
C GLN A 352 -2.23 -3.76 33.45
N TYR A 353 -2.29 -5.04 33.83
CA TYR A 353 -3.33 -5.54 34.73
C TYR A 353 -3.31 -4.82 36.09
N GLU A 354 -2.15 -4.74 36.74
CA GLU A 354 -1.97 -4.09 38.04
C GLU A 354 -2.40 -2.61 37.99
N LEU A 355 -1.95 -1.86 36.98
CA LEU A 355 -2.30 -0.46 36.77
C LEU A 355 -3.81 -0.25 36.62
N TYR A 356 -4.49 -1.10 35.84
CA TYR A 356 -5.94 -0.97 35.65
C TYR A 356 -6.72 -1.34 36.92
N CYS A 357 -6.27 -2.35 37.67
CA CYS A 357 -6.87 -2.73 38.96
C CYS A 357 -6.80 -1.59 39.98
N GLU A 358 -5.66 -0.88 40.10
CA GLU A 358 -5.50 0.26 41.00
C GLU A 358 -6.49 1.39 40.70
N MET A 359 -6.85 1.58 39.43
CA MET A 359 -7.80 2.59 38.98
C MET A 359 -9.26 2.12 38.97
N GLY A 360 -9.57 0.94 39.53
CA GLY A 360 -10.94 0.42 39.57
C GLY A 360 -11.52 0.09 38.19
N SER A 361 -10.67 -0.27 37.23
CA SER A 361 -11.06 -0.59 35.85
C SER A 361 -10.35 -1.87 35.37
N THR A 362 -10.67 -2.34 34.17
CA THR A 362 -10.00 -3.51 33.59
C THR A 362 -9.44 -3.18 32.21
N PHE A 363 -8.38 -3.84 31.76
CA PHE A 363 -7.82 -3.55 30.43
C PHE A 363 -8.83 -3.87 29.31
N GLN A 364 -9.69 -4.88 29.48
CA GLN A 364 -10.64 -5.35 28.48
C GLN A 364 -11.70 -4.31 28.18
N LEU A 365 -12.18 -3.59 29.20
CA LEU A 365 -13.26 -2.61 29.03
C LEU A 365 -12.84 -1.42 28.18
N CYS A 366 -13.70 -1.09 27.22
CA CYS A 366 -13.61 0.10 26.38
C CYS A 366 -13.61 1.36 27.25
N LYS A 367 -12.66 2.28 27.02
CA LYS A 367 -12.49 3.49 27.83
C LYS A 367 -13.41 4.65 27.45
N ILE A 368 -14.29 4.43 26.46
CA ILE A 368 -15.30 5.41 26.04
C ILE A 368 -16.62 5.14 26.77
N CYS A 369 -17.15 3.91 26.70
CA CYS A 369 -18.39 3.54 27.40
C CYS A 369 -18.17 2.94 28.79
N ALA A 370 -16.99 2.38 29.09
CA ALA A 370 -16.72 1.62 30.31
C ALA A 370 -17.64 0.40 30.54
N GLU A 371 -18.39 -0.03 29.52
CA GLU A 371 -19.39 -1.11 29.61
C GLU A 371 -19.03 -2.31 28.75
N ASN A 372 -18.63 -2.08 27.49
CA ASN A 372 -18.34 -3.14 26.53
C ASN A 372 -16.85 -3.47 26.51
N ASP A 373 -16.51 -4.73 26.23
CA ASP A 373 -15.14 -5.14 25.96
C ASP A 373 -14.62 -4.55 24.64
N LYS A 374 -13.32 -4.32 24.59
CA LYS A 374 -12.60 -3.91 23.38
C LYS A 374 -12.57 -5.08 22.41
N ASP A 375 -13.10 -4.87 21.22
CA ASP A 375 -13.19 -5.84 20.14
C ASP A 375 -12.54 -5.31 18.84
N ILE A 376 -12.08 -4.05 18.83
CA ILE A 376 -11.54 -3.42 17.63
C ILE A 376 -10.27 -2.59 17.92
N ARG A 377 -9.26 -2.77 17.06
CA ARG A 377 -8.03 -1.97 16.99
C ARG A 377 -8.11 -0.99 15.81
N ILE A 378 -7.84 0.29 16.07
CA ILE A 378 -7.80 1.34 15.05
C ILE A 378 -6.40 1.43 14.44
N GLU A 379 -6.31 1.31 13.12
CA GLU A 379 -5.07 1.48 12.37
C GLU A 379 -4.99 2.86 11.68
N PRO A 380 -3.81 3.51 11.66
CA PRO A 380 -2.54 2.95 12.10
C PRO A 380 -2.29 3.10 13.61
N CYS A 381 -3.08 3.90 14.34
CA CYS A 381 -2.68 4.40 15.67
C CYS A 381 -2.51 3.34 16.77
N GLY A 382 -3.19 2.20 16.66
CA GLY A 382 -3.17 1.09 17.62
C GLY A 382 -4.16 1.22 18.79
N HIS A 383 -5.00 2.27 18.82
CA HIS A 383 -5.96 2.44 19.91
C HIS A 383 -7.05 1.36 19.88
N LEU A 384 -7.41 0.87 21.07
CA LEU A 384 -8.40 -0.19 21.27
C LEU A 384 -9.68 0.38 21.89
N LEU A 385 -10.82 0.01 21.33
CA LEU A 385 -12.16 0.38 21.80
C LEU A 385 -13.17 -0.70 21.41
N CYS A 386 -14.44 -0.51 21.75
CA CYS A 386 -15.53 -1.36 21.29
C CYS A 386 -16.14 -0.85 19.97
N THR A 387 -16.64 -1.76 19.13
CA THR A 387 -17.30 -1.48 17.86
C THR A 387 -18.45 -0.48 18.01
N PRO A 388 -19.35 -0.61 19.01
CA PRO A 388 -20.43 0.36 19.20
C PRO A 388 -19.95 1.80 19.39
N CYS A 389 -18.90 2.02 20.19
CA CYS A 389 -18.35 3.37 20.39
C CYS A 389 -17.68 3.92 19.13
N LEU A 390 -16.98 3.08 18.37
CA LEU A 390 -16.40 3.51 17.10
C LEU A 390 -17.48 3.91 16.10
N THR A 391 -18.53 3.09 15.97
CA THR A 391 -19.64 3.37 15.06
C THR A 391 -20.39 4.64 15.46
N ALA A 392 -20.72 4.82 16.74
CA ALA A 392 -21.36 6.05 17.22
C ALA A 392 -20.50 7.29 16.92
N TRP A 393 -19.19 7.21 17.18
CA TRP A 393 -18.26 8.29 16.89
C TRP A 393 -18.22 8.66 15.40
N GLN A 394 -18.23 7.67 14.51
CA GLN A 394 -18.23 7.87 13.05
C GLN A 394 -19.56 8.44 12.51
N VAL A 395 -20.66 8.27 13.25
CA VAL A 395 -21.98 8.80 12.87
C VAL A 395 -22.17 10.23 13.39
N ASP A 396 -21.81 10.50 14.65
CA ASP A 396 -22.09 11.77 15.31
C ASP A 396 -21.06 12.86 14.99
N SER A 397 -19.87 12.46 14.54
CA SER A 397 -18.79 13.38 14.18
C SER A 397 -18.64 13.41 12.67
N GLU A 398 -18.54 14.59 12.06
CA GLU A 398 -17.94 14.72 10.71
C GLU A 398 -16.46 14.26 10.66
N GLY A 399 -15.92 13.78 11.79
CA GLY A 399 -14.54 13.38 12.00
C GLY A 399 -14.26 11.92 11.61
N GLN A 400 -13.47 11.73 10.55
CA GLN A 400 -12.88 10.45 10.13
C GLN A 400 -11.68 10.01 10.99
N GLY A 401 -11.52 10.58 12.19
CA GLY A 401 -10.34 10.41 13.05
C GLY A 401 -10.60 9.53 14.29
N CYS A 402 -9.52 8.98 14.86
CA CYS A 402 -9.55 8.16 16.07
C CYS A 402 -10.14 8.94 17.27
N PRO A 403 -11.06 8.37 18.07
CA PRO A 403 -11.64 9.03 19.25
C PRO A 403 -10.61 9.51 20.27
N PHE A 404 -9.47 8.81 20.38
CA PHE A 404 -8.44 9.10 21.38
C PHE A 404 -7.42 10.14 20.89
N CYS A 405 -6.85 9.94 19.70
CA CYS A 405 -5.75 10.77 19.21
C CYS A 405 -6.07 11.63 18.00
N ARG A 406 -7.31 11.56 17.47
CA ARG A 406 -7.81 12.27 16.29
C ARG A 406 -7.03 11.99 14.99
N ALA A 407 -6.07 11.06 15.01
CA ALA A 407 -5.37 10.61 13.82
C ALA A 407 -6.34 9.97 12.83
N GLU A 408 -6.12 10.18 11.53
CA GLU A 408 -6.93 9.58 10.46
C GLU A 408 -7.02 8.06 10.61
N ILE A 409 -8.24 7.53 10.59
CA ILE A 409 -8.49 6.09 10.60
C ILE A 409 -8.32 5.55 9.18
N LYS A 410 -7.25 4.79 8.95
CA LYS A 410 -6.95 4.19 7.64
C LYS A 410 -7.46 2.77 7.50
N GLY A 411 -7.73 2.11 8.62
CA GLY A 411 -8.30 0.78 8.71
C GLY A 411 -8.59 0.38 10.15
N THR A 412 -9.17 -0.80 10.31
CA THR A 412 -9.44 -1.41 11.61
C THR A 412 -9.11 -2.90 11.56
N GLU A 413 -8.99 -3.51 12.73
CA GLU A 413 -8.80 -4.95 12.90
C GLU A 413 -9.62 -5.44 14.08
N GLN A 414 -10.31 -6.56 13.89
CA GLN A 414 -11.06 -7.23 14.95
C GLN A 414 -10.07 -7.98 15.85
N ILE A 415 -10.22 -7.80 17.15
CA ILE A 415 -9.29 -8.32 18.17
C ILE A 415 -10.07 -8.92 19.33
N VAL A 416 -9.46 -9.86 20.03
CA VAL A 416 -9.96 -10.36 21.31
C VAL A 416 -8.92 -10.06 22.38
N VAL A 417 -9.36 -9.45 23.48
CA VAL A 417 -8.48 -9.13 24.59
C VAL A 417 -8.56 -10.23 25.65
N ASP A 418 -7.51 -11.03 25.74
CA ASP A 418 -7.43 -12.09 26.74
C ASP A 418 -7.16 -11.50 28.13
N ALA A 419 -8.03 -11.81 29.09
CA ALA A 419 -7.81 -11.37 30.46
C ALA A 419 -6.56 -11.98 31.06
N PHE A 420 -5.79 -11.15 31.77
CA PHE A 420 -4.66 -11.63 32.56
C PHE A 420 -5.19 -12.52 33.69
N ASP A 421 -4.76 -13.79 33.70
CA ASP A 421 -5.06 -14.75 34.77
C ASP A 421 -3.80 -15.00 35.61
N PRO A 422 -3.72 -14.43 36.84
CA PRO A 422 -2.58 -14.63 37.73
C PRO A 422 -2.30 -16.11 38.06
N LYS A 423 -3.32 -16.98 37.99
CA LYS A 423 -3.19 -18.40 38.34
C LYS A 423 -2.51 -19.22 37.25
N ARG A 424 -2.61 -18.81 35.98
CA ARG A 424 -1.97 -19.49 34.84
C ARG A 424 -0.44 -19.33 34.83
N GLN A 425 0.09 -18.19 35.30
CA GLN A 425 1.54 -17.99 35.43
C GLN A 425 2.13 -18.76 36.62
N HIS A 426 1.42 -18.83 37.74
CA HIS A 426 1.88 -19.61 38.90
C HIS A 426 2.04 -21.11 38.57
N ASN A 427 1.11 -21.69 37.79
CA ASN A 427 1.21 -23.08 37.36
C ASN A 427 2.36 -23.35 36.37
N ARG A 428 2.74 -22.37 35.52
CA ARG A 428 3.93 -22.49 34.65
C ARG A 428 5.23 -22.49 35.46
N ASN A 429 5.32 -21.68 36.52
CA ASN A 429 6.49 -21.67 37.40
C ASN A 429 6.53 -22.89 38.35
N SER A 430 5.39 -23.40 38.80
CA SER A 430 5.34 -24.61 39.63
C SER A 430 5.62 -25.92 38.86
N ALA A 431 5.38 -25.96 37.55
CA ALA A 431 5.72 -27.10 36.70
C ALA A 431 7.24 -27.24 36.47
N ASN A 432 7.96 -26.11 36.31
CA ASN A 432 9.43 -26.11 36.21
C ASN A 432 10.13 -26.33 37.56
N GLY A 433 9.48 -26.04 38.68
CA GLY A 433 10.03 -26.26 40.03
C GLY A 433 9.89 -27.69 40.57
N ARG A 434 9.07 -28.55 39.94
CA ARG A 434 8.84 -29.94 40.40
C ARG A 434 9.78 -30.99 39.78
N GLN A 435 10.63 -30.64 38.82
CA GLN A 435 11.63 -31.55 38.24
C GLN A 435 13.03 -31.44 38.90
N GLN A 436 13.21 -30.62 39.93
CA GLN A 436 14.51 -30.40 40.59
C GLN A 436 14.57 -30.80 42.07
N LEU A 437 13.59 -31.52 42.60
CA LEU A 437 13.55 -31.97 44.01
C LEU A 437 13.25 -33.47 44.17
N GLN A 438 13.79 -34.31 43.27
CA GLN A 438 13.70 -35.78 43.41
C GLN A 438 15.04 -36.52 43.33
N ASN A 439 16.17 -35.80 43.40
CA ASN A 439 17.49 -36.41 43.58
C ASN A 439 18.18 -35.70 44.74
N ASP A 440 17.97 -36.16 45.96
CA ASP A 440 18.99 -36.29 47.00
C ASP A 440 18.36 -36.89 48.27
N ASP A 441 19.14 -37.80 48.89
CA ASP A 441 19.00 -38.43 50.23
C ASP A 441 18.10 -39.69 50.37
N HIS A 442 18.67 -40.89 50.21
CA HIS A 442 19.40 -41.60 51.28
C HIS A 442 19.73 -43.08 50.90
N ASP A 443 21.02 -43.42 50.93
CA ASP A 443 21.55 -44.77 51.19
C ASP A 443 21.29 -45.16 52.67
N ASP A 444 20.87 -46.40 52.95
CA ASP A 444 21.71 -47.47 53.50
C ASP A 444 20.90 -48.63 54.13
N ASP A 445 21.43 -49.85 53.95
CA ASP A 445 21.25 -51.11 54.70
C ASP A 445 19.85 -51.72 54.97
N THR A 446 19.63 -52.99 54.55
CA THR A 446 19.82 -54.20 55.40
C THR A 446 19.30 -55.50 54.71
N GLU A 447 20.21 -56.46 54.57
CA GLU A 447 20.16 -57.93 54.48
C GLU A 447 18.85 -58.79 54.42
N VAL A 448 18.94 -59.81 53.55
CA VAL A 448 18.69 -61.27 53.75
C VAL A 448 17.23 -61.78 53.83
N LEU A 449 16.77 -62.39 52.73
CA LEU A 449 16.57 -63.84 52.57
C LEU A 449 16.31 -64.22 51.10
#